data_AF-A0A972CCS5-F1
#
_entry.id   AF-A0A972CCS5-F1
#
_cell.length_a   1.000
_cell.length_b   1.000
_cell.length_c   1.000
_cell.angle_alpha   90.00
_cell.angle_beta   90.00
_cell.angle_gamma   90.00
#
_symmetry.space_group_name_H-M   'P 1'
#
loop_
_entity.id
_entity.type
_entity.pdbx_description
1 polymer ?
#
loop_
_entity_poly.entity_id
_entity_poly.type
_entity_poly.pdbx_seq_one_letter_code
_entity_poly.pdbx_strand_id
1 'polypeptide(L)'
;MTGGSVKMRINGTLFEVAICPERDEAVRFLASGQAFARAGRLHNAVDSVLGEGAFERIKKGRRVDIFDLITLAVYICAKYAKAKEAEN
;
A
#
# COMPACT_ATOMS: atom_id res chain seq x y z
N MET A 1 -18.12 -10.58 1.15
CA MET A 1 -18.68 -9.48 0.32
C MET A 1 -17.51 -8.63 -0.10
N THR A 2 -17.13 -8.66 -1.38
CA THR A 2 -16.16 -7.70 -1.93
C THR A 2 -16.85 -6.35 -2.01
N GLY A 3 -16.35 -5.37 -1.23
CA GLY A 3 -16.56 -3.96 -1.52
C GLY A 3 -15.96 -3.63 -2.88
N GLY A 4 -16.19 -2.42 -3.38
CA GLY A 4 -15.62 -2.01 -4.65
C GLY A 4 -14.08 -1.93 -4.62
N SER A 5 -13.52 -1.21 -5.58
CA SER A 5 -12.07 -1.19 -5.80
C SER A 5 -11.56 0.23 -5.92
N VAL A 6 -10.35 0.48 -5.41
CA VAL A 6 -9.62 1.73 -5.57
C VAL A 6 -8.52 1.60 -6.62
N LYS A 7 -8.46 2.56 -7.54
CA LYS A 7 -7.36 2.70 -8.49
C LYS A 7 -6.28 3.62 -7.92
N MET A 8 -5.07 3.09 -7.77
CA MET A 8 -3.94 3.77 -7.15
C MET A 8 -2.78 3.85 -8.14
N ARG A 9 -2.27 5.07 -8.38
CA ARG A 9 -1.10 5.27 -9.25
C ARG A 9 0.12 5.63 -8.43
N ILE A 10 1.12 4.75 -8.42
CA ILE A 10 2.33 4.89 -7.60
C ILE A 10 3.54 4.74 -8.51
N ASN A 11 4.41 5.76 -8.56
CA ASN A 11 5.59 5.80 -9.43
C ASN A 11 5.30 5.45 -10.91
N GLY A 12 4.12 5.83 -11.40
CA GLY A 12 3.65 5.55 -12.76
C GLY A 12 3.00 4.17 -12.97
N THR A 13 3.05 3.29 -11.97
CA THR A 13 2.39 1.98 -11.99
C THR A 13 0.95 2.11 -11.47
N LEU A 14 -0.02 1.57 -12.20
CA LEU A 14 -1.42 1.52 -11.78
C LEU A 14 -1.69 0.20 -11.05
N PHE A 15 -2.34 0.30 -9.90
CA PHE A 15 -2.84 -0.81 -9.11
C PHE A 15 -4.35 -0.67 -8.95
N GLU A 16 -5.05 -1.79 -9.04
CA GLU A 16 -6.46 -1.90 -8.70
C GLU A 16 -6.56 -2.74 -7.43
N VAL A 17 -7.01 -2.11 -6.35
CA VAL A 17 -6.97 -2.68 -5.00
C VAL A 17 -8.41 -2.87 -4.53
N ALA A 18 -8.79 -4.11 -4.25
CA ALA A 18 -10.10 -4.41 -3.69
C ALA A 18 -10.22 -3.88 -2.25
N ILE A 19 -11.38 -3.33 -1.91
CA ILE A 19 -11.69 -2.92 -0.54
C ILE A 19 -12.27 -4.14 0.18
N CYS A 20 -11.48 -4.73 1.07
CA CYS A 20 -11.86 -5.90 1.84
C CYS A 20 -11.09 -5.99 3.18
N PRO A 21 -11.59 -6.76 4.16
CA PRO A 21 -10.99 -6.86 5.49
C PRO A 21 -9.51 -7.26 5.49
N GLU A 22 -9.10 -8.15 4.59
CA GLU A 22 -7.71 -8.61 4.49
C GLU A 22 -6.77 -7.45 4.10
N ARG A 23 -7.22 -6.56 3.21
CA ARG A 23 -6.44 -5.37 2.80
C ARG A 23 -6.47 -4.30 3.89
N ASP A 24 -7.58 -4.17 4.63
CA ASP A 24 -7.67 -3.27 5.78
C ASP A 24 -6.61 -3.58 6.84
N GLU A 25 -6.39 -4.86 7.14
CA GLU A 25 -5.35 -5.28 8.08
C GLU A 25 -3.94 -4.88 7.61
N ALA A 26 -3.64 -5.09 6.33
CA ALA A 26 -2.36 -4.70 5.74
C ALA A 26 -2.17 -3.17 5.74
N VAL A 27 -3.23 -2.40 5.47
CA VAL A 27 -3.22 -0.93 5.56
C VAL A 27 -3.02 -0.45 7.01
N ARG A 28 -3.68 -1.07 7.99
CA ARG A 28 -3.46 -0.77 9.42
C ARG A 28 -2.02 -1.06 9.84
N PHE A 29 -1.45 -2.16 9.35
CA PHE A 29 -0.06 -2.50 9.63
C PHE A 29 0.90 -1.45 9.06
N LEU A 30 0.69 -0.97 7.83
CA LEU A 30 1.44 0.16 7.27
C LEU A 30 1.28 1.44 8.10
N ALA A 31 0.04 1.78 8.47
CA ALA A 31 -0.27 2.99 9.23
C ALA A 31 0.33 2.99 10.65
N SER A 32 0.49 1.82 11.26
CA SER A 32 1.09 1.67 12.60
C SER A 32 2.57 2.05 12.68
N GLY A 33 3.24 2.20 11.54
CA GLY A 33 4.67 2.43 11.46
C GLY A 33 5.54 1.20 11.78
N GLN A 34 4.95 0.10 12.25
CA GLN A 34 5.68 -1.14 12.56
C GLN A 34 6.35 -1.76 11.33
N ALA A 35 5.81 -1.50 10.14
CA ALA A 35 6.41 -1.91 8.88
C ALA A 35 7.82 -1.32 8.66
N PHE A 36 8.13 -0.15 9.23
CA PHE A 36 9.43 0.53 9.08
C PHE A 36 10.50 0.05 10.04
N ALA A 37 10.13 -0.69 11.10
CA ALA A 37 11.10 -1.20 12.07
C ALA A 37 12.08 -2.22 11.46
N ARG A 38 11.71 -2.87 10.34
CA ARG A 38 12.56 -3.75 9.54
C ARG A 38 12.18 -3.66 8.06
N ALA A 39 13.13 -3.35 7.19
CA ALA A 39 12.89 -3.17 5.75
C ALA A 39 12.12 -4.32 5.07
N GLY A 40 12.39 -5.58 5.46
CA GLY A 40 11.68 -6.74 4.91
C GLY A 40 10.19 -6.80 5.27
N ARG A 41 9.76 -6.17 6.37
CA ARG A 41 8.34 -6.12 6.76
C ARG A 41 7.55 -5.13 5.91
N LEU A 42 8.19 -4.04 5.51
CA LEU A 42 7.55 -3.05 4.64
C LEU A 42 7.28 -3.61 3.24
N HIS A 43 8.25 -4.35 2.67
CA HIS A 43 8.06 -5.03 1.39
C HIS A 43 6.80 -5.91 1.43
N ASN A 44 6.74 -6.82 2.41
CA ASN A 44 5.59 -7.71 2.57
C ASN A 44 4.29 -6.95 2.81
N ALA A 45 4.32 -5.86 3.58
CA ALA A 45 3.13 -5.05 3.84
C ALA A 45 2.61 -4.35 2.57
N VAL A 46 3.50 -3.80 1.75
CA VAL A 46 3.12 -3.17 0.48
C VAL A 46 2.53 -4.21 -0.47
N ASP A 47 3.12 -5.39 -0.58
CA ASP A 47 2.61 -6.47 -1.41
C ASP A 47 1.27 -7.03 -0.88
N SER A 48 1.11 -7.12 0.43
CA SER A 48 -0.15 -7.47 1.08
C SER A 48 -1.26 -6.42 0.89
N VAL A 49 -0.95 -5.19 0.47
CA VAL A 49 -1.97 -4.20 0.07
C VAL A 49 -2.19 -4.20 -1.43
N LEU A 50 -1.12 -4.12 -2.22
CA LEU A 50 -1.17 -3.81 -3.65
C LEU A 50 -1.10 -5.05 -4.56
N GLY A 51 -0.81 -6.22 -4.00
CA GLY A 51 -0.56 -7.47 -4.72
C GLY A 51 0.92 -7.87 -4.73
N GLU A 52 1.18 -9.14 -4.96
CA GLU A 52 2.54 -9.72 -4.97
C GLU A 52 3.45 -9.02 -5.98
N GLY A 53 4.67 -8.68 -5.56
CA GLY A 53 5.68 -8.01 -6.37
C GLY A 53 5.41 -6.51 -6.61
N ALA A 54 4.38 -5.93 -5.98
CA ALA A 54 4.06 -4.52 -6.13
C ALA A 54 5.21 -3.61 -5.70
N PHE A 55 5.88 -3.94 -4.59
CA PHE A 55 6.98 -3.15 -4.06
C PHE A 55 8.15 -3.05 -5.06
N GLU A 56 8.58 -4.17 -5.64
CA GLU A 56 9.66 -4.17 -6.64
C GLU A 56 9.24 -3.44 -7.93
N ARG A 57 7.97 -3.57 -8.34
CA ARG A 57 7.41 -2.81 -9.47
C ARG A 57 7.39 -1.29 -9.23
N ILE A 58 7.15 -0.85 -7.99
CA ILE A 58 7.18 0.57 -7.60
C ILE A 58 8.61 1.10 -7.56
N LYS A 59 9.52 0.28 -7.05
CA LYS A 59 10.94 0.59 -6.89
C LYS A 59 11.68 0.69 -8.22
N LYS A 60 11.30 -0.11 -9.23
CA LYS A 60 11.91 -0.12 -10.57
C LYS A 60 13.44 -0.28 -10.52
N GLY A 61 13.93 -1.14 -9.63
CA GLY A 61 15.37 -1.38 -9.44
C GLY A 61 16.14 -0.23 -8.77
N ARG A 62 15.49 0.88 -8.40
CA ARG A 62 16.14 2.00 -7.71
C ARG A 62 16.39 1.68 -6.23
N ARG A 63 17.39 2.30 -5.61
CA ARG A 63 17.42 2.37 -4.15
C ARG A 63 16.34 3.34 -3.68
N VAL A 64 15.62 2.94 -2.64
CA VAL A 64 14.54 3.72 -2.03
C VAL A 64 15.01 4.05 -0.63
N ASP A 65 15.03 5.33 -0.27
CA ASP A 65 15.42 5.73 1.07
C ASP A 65 14.24 5.67 2.06
N ILE A 66 14.51 5.89 3.35
CA ILE A 66 13.49 5.80 4.39
C ILE A 66 12.35 6.82 4.19
N PHE A 67 12.62 8.01 3.63
CA PHE A 67 11.61 9.04 3.41
C PHE A 67 10.70 8.69 2.24
N ASP A 68 11.25 8.13 1.16
CA ASP A 68 10.47 7.58 0.05
C ASP A 68 9.54 6.46 0.53
N LEU A 69 10.05 5.58 1.41
CA LEU A 69 9.29 4.48 1.99
C LEU A 69 8.14 4.99 2.87
N ILE A 70 8.38 6.02 3.69
CA ILE A 70 7.35 6.69 4.50
C ILE A 70 6.29 7.33 3.59
N THR A 71 6.74 8.07 2.58
CA THR A 71 5.85 8.73 1.61
C THR A 71 4.96 7.73 0.90
N LEU A 72 5.53 6.58 0.51
CA LEU A 72 4.79 5.49 -0.11
C LEU A 72 3.67 4.97 0.81
N ALA A 73 3.97 4.66 2.08
CA ALA A 73 2.96 4.14 2.99
C ALA A 73 1.86 5.16 3.28
N VAL A 74 2.22 6.43 3.51
CA VAL A 74 1.25 7.52 3.73
C VAL A 74 0.32 7.65 2.52
N TYR A 75 0.87 7.62 1.31
CA TYR A 75 0.09 7.68 0.09
C TYR A 75 -0.88 6.50 -0.04
N ILE A 76 -0.40 5.28 0.25
CA ILE A 76 -1.22 4.07 0.22
C ILE A 76 -2.40 4.20 1.19
N CYS A 77 -2.11 4.52 2.46
CA CYS A 77 -3.13 4.66 3.50
C CYS A 77 -4.16 5.75 3.15
N ALA A 78 -3.71 6.93 2.71
CA ALA A 78 -4.60 8.04 2.39
C ALA A 78 -5.55 7.75 1.23
N LYS A 79 -5.03 7.13 0.15
CA LYS A 79 -5.85 6.76 -1.01
C LYS A 79 -6.87 5.67 -0.68
N TYR A 80 -6.46 4.68 0.11
CA TYR A 80 -7.35 3.59 0.51
C TYR A 80 -8.45 4.08 1.45
N ALA A 81 -8.12 4.92 2.45
CA ALA A 81 -9.11 5.52 3.34
C ALA A 81 -10.17 6.34 2.59
N LYS A 82 -9.74 7.20 1.66
CA LYS A 82 -10.66 7.99 0.82
C LYS A 82 -11.60 7.13 -0.01
N ALA A 83 -11.11 6.02 -0.55
CA ALA A 83 -11.96 5.13 -1.34
C ALA A 83 -12.97 4.38 -0.47
N LYS A 84 -12.56 3.97 0.74
CA LYS A 84 -13.46 3.35 1.70
C LYS A 84 -14.57 4.29 2.18
N GLU A 85 -14.29 5.58 2.33
CA GLU A 85 -15.31 6.60 2.62
C GLU A 85 -16.32 6.77 1.48
N ALA A 86 -15.91 6.57 0.22
CA ALA A 86 -16.78 6.72 -0.95
C ALA A 86 -17.68 5.49 -1.21
N GLU A 87 -17.41 4.36 -0.57
CA GLU A 87 -18.23 3.14 -0.66
C GLU A 87 -19.32 3.02 0.41
N ASN A 88 -19.22 3.82 1.49
CA ASN A 88 -20.23 3.89 2.56
C ASN A 88 -21.23 5.02 2.29
#